data_AF-A0A0V0ZNJ4-F1
#
_entry.id   AF-A0A0V0ZNJ4-F1
#
_cell.length_a   1.000
_cell.length_b   1.000
_cell.length_c   1.000
_cell.angle_alpha   90.00
_cell.angle_beta   90.00
_cell.angle_gamma   90.00
#
_symmetry.space_group_name_H-M   'P 1'
#
loop_
_entity.id
_entity.type
_entity.pdbx_description
1 polymer ?
#
loop_
_entity_poly.entity_id
_entity_poly.type
_entity_poly.pdbx_seq_one_letter_code
_entity_poly.pdbx_strand_id
1 'polypeptide(L)'
;MRSAKVKTSHENLVLLSRSLFLVESASILQMSLLVGQELSDVACLLRSAGTASFVRINKSLRDVAIFMLLTIMALNKLAIDNVDLEGKRVIIRVDFNVPMKDGKITNPQRIVESLPTIKYALEKGARSLILMSHLGRPEGQKNMKYSLRPVAEELSKLLNKNVQFLPDCVGEEVEAACKACSPGSVILLENLRFHIEEEGKGVNEAGEKIKASKEQIEKFQKSLTSLADVYVNDAFGTAHRAHSSMVGVQLSVRCSGFLLKKELQFFAKALENPERPFLAILGGAKVADKIQLIKNLLDKVNEMIIGGGMAFTFLKQLHGMNIGNSLFDEEGSKIVKELMEKAKKNGVKIHLPVDIVTGDKFDEKAAVGSATVQAGIPDGWMGLDVGPVTRKLFSEAIDRAKTIVWNGPPGVFEWDNFAAGTKAMMDSVVKATEKGATTIIGGGDTATCCAKFKTEHKVSHVSTGGGASLELLEGKILPGVAALSGLLVIIYSMSEKQLNIVGGKRKIEEAQQSTSASTEVSHKALSSKGKIKIKLKIHKTTESDNASEQQKEETPKAPTLLKPLLNVFDDDSDGKEAEEMPAECRRRMRNFGRDTPTSSGPNSFSKGKHGFVDARKVAERRLQMMTREIDD
;
A
#
# COMPACT_ATOMS: atom_id res chain seq x y z
N MET A 1 54.92 33.65 26.34
CA MET A 1 54.45 32.30 26.74
C MET A 1 53.36 32.30 27.85
N ARG A 2 52.37 33.22 27.81
CA ARG A 2 51.13 33.12 28.62
C ARG A 2 49.96 33.77 27.86
N SER A 3 49.58 33.22 26.71
CA SER A 3 48.30 33.57 26.04
C SER A 3 47.88 32.55 24.95
N ALA A 4 48.27 31.28 25.09
CA ALA A 4 47.97 30.25 24.08
C ALA A 4 47.40 28.94 24.68
N LYS A 5 47.06 28.92 25.97
CA LYS A 5 46.54 27.71 26.65
C LYS A 5 45.11 27.83 27.22
N VAL A 6 44.39 28.92 26.90
CA VAL A 6 43.04 29.19 27.44
C VAL A 6 41.93 29.10 26.38
N LYS A 7 42.24 29.13 25.07
CA LYS A 7 41.22 29.02 24.01
C LYS A 7 40.75 27.58 23.74
N THR A 8 41.60 26.57 23.92
CA THR A 8 41.23 25.16 23.68
C THR A 8 40.40 24.52 24.80
N SER A 9 40.44 25.08 26.01
CA SER A 9 39.62 24.57 27.12
C SER A 9 38.18 25.06 27.06
N HIS A 10 37.93 26.26 26.51
CA HIS A 10 36.58 26.82 26.43
C HIS A 10 35.75 26.22 25.29
N GLU A 11 36.36 25.96 24.13
CA GLU A 11 35.68 25.29 23.00
C GLU A 11 35.36 23.82 23.31
N ASN A 12 36.24 23.11 24.02
CA ASN A 12 35.97 21.76 24.51
C ASN A 12 34.92 21.74 25.63
N LEU A 13 34.85 22.76 26.50
CA LEU A 13 33.79 22.87 27.51
C LEU A 13 32.41 23.15 26.88
N VAL A 14 32.37 23.91 25.78
CA VAL A 14 31.14 24.23 25.03
C VAL A 14 30.67 23.03 24.20
N LEU A 15 31.59 22.21 23.69
CA LEU A 15 31.26 20.94 23.04
C LEU A 15 30.80 19.90 24.06
N LEU A 16 31.48 19.76 25.20
CA LEU A 16 31.03 18.88 26.29
C LEU A 16 29.69 19.33 26.88
N SER A 17 29.46 20.63 27.06
CA SER A 17 28.16 21.13 27.56
C SER A 17 27.04 20.94 26.55
N ARG A 18 27.30 21.07 25.25
CA ARG A 18 26.32 20.73 24.19
C ARG A 18 26.03 19.23 24.13
N SER A 19 27.02 18.38 24.34
CA SER A 19 26.85 16.93 24.41
C SER A 19 26.11 16.51 25.68
N LEU A 20 26.42 17.09 26.84
CA LEU A 20 25.71 16.86 28.11
C LEU A 20 24.26 17.33 28.01
N PHE A 21 24.00 18.49 27.41
CA PHE A 21 22.66 19.03 27.25
C PHE A 21 21.82 18.18 26.28
N LEU A 22 22.41 17.60 25.23
CA LEU A 22 21.72 16.66 24.34
C LEU A 22 21.39 15.32 25.03
N VAL A 23 22.25 14.83 25.91
CA VAL A 23 22.03 13.60 26.69
C VAL A 23 21.00 13.82 27.81
N GLU A 24 21.03 14.97 28.48
CA GLU A 24 20.04 15.36 29.48
C GLU A 24 18.67 15.66 28.84
N SER A 25 18.64 16.29 27.66
CA SER A 25 17.39 16.53 26.91
C SER A 25 16.73 15.22 26.46
N ALA A 26 17.51 14.24 26.02
CA ALA A 26 17.02 12.91 25.66
C ALA A 26 16.48 12.16 26.89
N SER A 27 17.15 12.30 28.03
CA SER A 27 16.73 11.68 29.30
C SER A 27 15.44 12.31 29.86
N ILE A 28 15.27 13.63 29.70
CA ILE A 28 14.03 14.35 30.08
C ILE A 28 12.88 13.99 29.16
N LEU A 29 13.12 13.80 27.85
CA LEU A 29 12.10 13.34 26.90
C LEU A 29 11.68 11.88 27.18
N GLN A 30 12.63 11.04 27.60
CA GLN A 30 12.39 9.65 27.96
C GLN A 30 11.67 9.51 29.33
N MET A 31 11.91 10.44 30.27
CA MET A 31 11.12 10.55 31.51
C MET A 31 9.70 11.10 31.30
N SER A 32 9.52 12.00 30.34
CA SER A 32 8.19 12.54 29.99
C SER A 32 7.25 11.49 29.36
N LEU A 33 7.82 10.36 28.90
CA LEU A 33 7.10 9.21 28.36
C LEU A 33 6.67 8.19 29.43
N LEU A 34 7.11 8.34 30.70
CA LEU A 34 6.88 7.35 31.76
C LEU A 34 6.04 7.85 32.95
N VAL A 35 5.72 9.15 33.04
CA VAL A 35 4.86 9.66 34.11
C VAL A 35 3.79 10.57 33.51
N GLY A 36 2.55 10.08 33.48
CA GLY A 36 1.40 10.95 33.26
C GLY A 36 1.13 11.76 34.52
N GLN A 37 1.59 13.02 34.56
CA GLN A 37 0.94 14.10 35.31
C GLN A 37 1.57 15.49 35.02
N GLU A 38 0.66 16.44 34.76
CA GLU A 38 0.73 17.92 34.82
C GLU A 38 1.80 18.71 34.04
N LEU A 39 1.41 19.13 32.83
CA LEU A 39 2.11 20.08 31.95
C LEU A 39 2.01 21.56 32.38
N SER A 40 1.40 21.90 33.53
CA SER A 40 1.29 23.30 33.97
C SER A 40 2.59 23.86 34.55
N ASP A 41 3.40 23.02 35.20
CA ASP A 41 4.51 23.49 36.03
C ASP A 41 5.77 23.80 35.20
N VAL A 42 5.93 23.12 34.07
CA VAL A 42 7.02 23.37 33.10
C VAL A 42 6.86 24.74 32.41
N ALA A 43 5.63 25.22 32.25
CA ALA A 43 5.34 26.52 31.63
C ALA A 43 5.60 27.72 32.57
N CYS A 44 5.79 27.48 33.88
CA CYS A 44 6.12 28.51 34.85
C CYS A 44 7.65 28.74 34.91
N LEU A 45 8.44 27.67 34.81
CA LEU A 45 9.92 27.77 34.80
C LEU A 45 10.47 28.46 33.56
N LEU A 46 9.79 28.35 32.41
CA LEU A 46 10.27 28.90 31.13
C LEU A 46 10.01 30.40 30.92
N ARG A 47 9.33 31.07 31.87
CA ARG A 47 9.04 32.51 31.78
C ARG A 47 10.12 33.42 32.38
N SER A 48 11.13 32.88 33.07
CA SER A 48 12.14 33.67 33.77
C SER A 48 13.44 33.92 32.99
N ALA A 49 13.63 33.33 31.80
CA ALA A 49 14.87 33.47 31.03
C ALA A 49 14.63 34.24 29.72
N GLY A 50 14.90 35.55 29.73
CA GLY A 50 14.91 36.37 28.53
C GLY A 50 16.09 36.07 27.62
N THR A 51 15.87 36.03 26.30
CA THR A 51 16.58 36.79 25.25
C THR A 51 16.42 36.15 23.87
N ALA A 52 16.26 37.01 22.86
CA ALA A 52 15.81 36.72 21.50
C ALA A 52 16.74 35.82 20.64
N SER A 53 17.92 35.44 21.12
CA SER A 53 18.84 34.55 20.39
C SER A 53 18.46 33.06 20.47
N PHE A 54 17.58 32.68 21.41
CA PHE A 54 17.07 31.31 21.54
C PHE A 54 16.01 30.92 20.50
N VAL A 55 15.37 31.91 19.85
CA VAL A 55 14.21 31.68 18.97
C VAL A 55 14.61 31.07 17.61
N ARG A 56 15.83 31.33 17.13
CA ARG A 56 16.28 30.88 15.79
C ARG A 56 16.79 29.44 15.77
N ILE A 57 17.44 28.99 16.84
CA ILE A 57 17.88 27.59 17.02
C ILE A 57 16.67 26.70 17.34
N ASN A 58 15.68 27.23 18.06
CA ASN A 58 14.43 26.51 18.35
C ASN A 58 13.60 26.23 17.10
N LYS A 59 13.64 27.06 16.07
CA LYS A 59 12.86 26.80 14.85
C LYS A 59 13.42 25.60 14.09
N SER A 60 14.74 25.52 13.91
CA SER A 60 15.37 24.36 13.25
C SER A 60 15.25 23.07 14.06
N LEU A 61 15.43 23.11 15.38
CA LEU A 61 15.25 21.94 16.24
C LEU A 61 13.77 21.55 16.39
N ARG A 62 12.83 22.52 16.42
CA ARG A 62 11.41 22.23 16.34
C ARG A 62 11.04 21.67 14.99
N ASP A 63 11.55 22.18 13.88
CA ASP A 63 11.22 21.69 12.54
C ASP A 63 11.77 20.27 12.35
N VAL A 64 12.98 19.98 12.85
CA VAL A 64 13.55 18.62 12.88
C VAL A 64 12.78 17.71 13.83
N ALA A 65 12.45 18.17 15.04
CA ALA A 65 11.67 17.39 16.01
C ALA A 65 10.25 17.15 15.52
N ILE A 66 9.59 18.14 14.90
CA ILE A 66 8.27 18.03 14.28
C ILE A 66 8.34 17.11 13.08
N PHE A 67 9.37 17.19 12.23
CA PHE A 67 9.56 16.26 11.12
C PHE A 67 9.78 14.82 11.62
N MET A 68 10.59 14.65 12.67
CA MET A 68 10.85 13.34 13.27
C MET A 68 9.59 12.81 13.98
N LEU A 69 8.85 13.64 14.71
CA LEU A 69 7.57 13.29 15.35
C LEU A 69 6.50 12.97 14.30
N LEU A 70 6.37 13.76 13.24
CA LEU A 70 5.46 13.51 12.11
C LEU A 70 5.80 12.19 11.40
N THR A 71 7.08 11.85 11.30
CA THR A 71 7.53 10.58 10.73
C THR A 71 7.19 9.41 11.64
N ILE A 72 7.46 9.52 12.95
CA ILE A 72 7.07 8.53 13.99
C ILE A 72 5.53 8.40 14.08
N MET A 73 4.79 9.46 13.77
CA MET A 73 3.32 9.47 13.75
C MET A 73 2.72 8.92 12.44
N ALA A 74 3.50 8.75 11.38
CA ALA A 74 2.97 8.37 10.07
C ALA A 74 2.44 6.93 10.03
N LEU A 75 3.06 6.02 10.79
CA LEU A 75 2.65 4.61 10.89
C LEU A 75 1.81 4.30 12.13
N ASN A 76 1.79 5.20 13.13
CA ASN A 76 1.00 5.03 14.35
C ASN A 76 -0.46 5.48 14.13
N LYS A 77 -1.24 4.60 13.50
CA LYS A 77 -2.65 4.82 13.16
C LYS A 77 -3.58 4.17 14.16
N LEU A 78 -4.77 4.73 14.30
CA LEU A 78 -5.85 4.13 15.06
C LEU A 78 -6.14 2.72 14.50
N ALA A 79 -6.30 1.76 15.40
CA ALA A 79 -6.61 0.38 15.06
C ALA A 79 -7.97 -0.03 15.62
N ILE A 80 -8.59 -1.04 15.01
CA ILE A 80 -9.93 -1.53 15.35
C ILE A 80 -10.06 -1.93 16.83
N ASP A 81 -8.97 -2.38 17.46
CA ASP A 81 -8.97 -2.76 18.87
C ASP A 81 -9.01 -1.60 19.87
N ASN A 82 -8.90 -0.36 19.37
CA ASN A 82 -9.04 0.88 20.15
C ASN A 82 -10.31 1.67 19.78
N VAL A 83 -11.30 1.00 19.18
CA VAL A 83 -12.55 1.62 18.72
C VAL A 83 -13.74 0.92 19.36
N ASP A 84 -14.71 1.71 19.81
CA ASP A 84 -16.02 1.21 20.23
C ASP A 84 -16.87 0.83 19.01
N LEU A 85 -17.22 -0.45 18.91
CA LEU A 85 -18.00 -1.02 17.81
C LEU A 85 -19.43 -1.36 18.22
N GLU A 86 -19.78 -1.27 19.50
CA GLU A 86 -21.05 -1.78 20.01
C GLU A 86 -22.23 -1.03 19.37
N GLY A 87 -23.15 -1.78 18.77
CA GLY A 87 -24.32 -1.24 18.09
C GLY A 87 -24.02 -0.42 16.82
N LYS A 88 -22.77 -0.34 16.38
CA LYS A 88 -22.36 0.42 15.18
C LYS A 88 -22.44 -0.41 13.91
N ARG A 89 -22.77 0.24 12.79
CA ARG A 89 -22.56 -0.33 11.45
C ARG A 89 -21.11 -0.09 11.05
N VAL A 90 -20.40 -1.14 10.66
CA VAL A 90 -18.96 -1.06 10.36
C VAL A 90 -18.76 -1.42 8.89
N ILE A 91 -18.22 -0.48 8.12
CA ILE A 91 -17.78 -0.76 6.74
C ILE A 91 -16.29 -1.11 6.75
N ILE A 92 -15.94 -2.26 6.19
CA ILE A 92 -14.58 -2.80 6.17
C ILE A 92 -14.13 -2.92 4.72
N ARG A 93 -13.05 -2.22 4.36
CA ARG A 93 -12.33 -2.52 3.13
C ARG A 93 -11.41 -3.71 3.36
N VAL A 94 -11.67 -4.80 2.65
CA VAL A 94 -10.89 -6.04 2.69
C VAL A 94 -10.23 -6.31 1.34
N ASP A 95 -9.13 -7.04 1.33
CA ASP A 95 -8.46 -7.49 0.11
C ASP A 95 -8.92 -8.90 -0.26
N PHE A 96 -9.95 -9.01 -1.10
CA PHE A 96 -10.47 -10.28 -1.63
C PHE A 96 -10.09 -10.50 -3.09
N ASN A 97 -8.96 -9.94 -3.52
CA ASN A 97 -8.43 -10.17 -4.85
C ASN A 97 -7.74 -11.55 -4.93
N VAL A 98 -8.54 -12.61 -4.85
CA VAL A 98 -8.10 -14.01 -4.85
C VAL A 98 -7.90 -14.55 -6.27
N PRO A 99 -6.93 -15.46 -6.48
CA PRO A 99 -6.82 -16.16 -7.75
C PRO A 99 -8.02 -17.08 -7.96
N MET A 100 -8.53 -17.06 -9.20
CA MET A 100 -9.68 -17.86 -9.60
C MET A 100 -9.37 -18.63 -10.89
N LYS A 101 -9.88 -19.87 -10.96
CA LYS A 101 -9.88 -20.72 -12.15
C LYS A 101 -11.29 -21.25 -12.34
N ASP A 102 -11.87 -21.03 -13.53
CA ASP A 102 -13.22 -21.48 -13.90
C ASP A 102 -14.31 -21.11 -12.87
N GLY A 103 -14.27 -19.87 -12.38
CA GLY A 103 -15.24 -19.35 -11.40
C GLY A 103 -15.03 -19.84 -9.95
N LYS A 104 -14.03 -20.68 -9.70
CA LYS A 104 -13.68 -21.20 -8.37
C LYS A 104 -12.42 -20.56 -7.82
N ILE A 105 -12.40 -20.34 -6.51
CA ILE A 105 -11.24 -19.80 -5.79
C ILE A 105 -10.18 -20.91 -5.69
N THR A 106 -8.97 -20.64 -6.18
CA THR A 106 -7.86 -21.62 -6.08
C THR A 106 -7.04 -21.45 -4.82
N ASN A 107 -7.01 -20.24 -4.24
CA ASN A 107 -6.34 -19.95 -2.98
C ASN A 107 -7.17 -18.96 -2.14
N PRO A 108 -7.75 -19.38 -1.00
CA PRO A 108 -8.57 -18.52 -0.16
C PRO A 108 -7.77 -17.70 0.85
N GLN A 109 -6.43 -17.72 0.82
CA GLN A 109 -5.55 -17.10 1.83
C GLN A 109 -5.91 -15.64 2.13
N ARG A 110 -6.19 -14.82 1.09
CA ARG A 110 -6.57 -13.42 1.28
C ARG A 110 -7.90 -13.23 2.01
N ILE A 111 -8.82 -14.18 1.87
CA ILE A 111 -10.08 -14.19 2.63
C ILE A 111 -9.78 -14.55 4.08
N VAL A 112 -8.99 -15.60 4.30
CA VAL A 112 -8.59 -16.09 5.63
C VAL A 112 -7.91 -15.00 6.45
N GLU A 113 -7.03 -14.21 5.83
CA GLU A 113 -6.29 -13.12 6.50
C GLU A 113 -7.18 -11.97 7.01
N SER A 114 -8.38 -11.79 6.44
CA SER A 114 -9.34 -10.78 6.90
C SER A 114 -10.23 -11.26 8.06
N LEU A 115 -10.31 -12.58 8.28
CA LEU A 115 -11.21 -13.18 9.28
C LEU A 115 -10.98 -12.66 10.70
N PRO A 116 -9.74 -12.40 11.18
CA PRO A 116 -9.52 -11.84 12.52
C PRO A 116 -10.25 -10.52 12.73
N THR A 117 -10.20 -9.61 11.74
CA THR A 117 -10.88 -8.31 11.81
C THR A 117 -12.40 -8.47 11.80
N ILE A 118 -12.92 -9.34 10.94
CA ILE A 118 -14.35 -9.61 10.82
C ILE A 118 -14.90 -10.23 12.11
N LYS A 119 -14.26 -11.27 12.63
CA LYS A 119 -14.67 -11.97 13.85
C LYS A 119 -14.63 -11.04 15.06
N TYR A 120 -13.55 -10.27 15.22
CA TYR A 120 -13.44 -9.30 16.30
C TYR A 120 -14.55 -8.25 16.29
N ALA A 121 -14.90 -7.72 15.10
CA ALA A 121 -15.97 -6.74 15.00
C ALA A 121 -17.34 -7.33 15.40
N LEU A 122 -17.62 -8.59 15.02
CA LEU A 122 -18.83 -9.31 15.46
C LEU A 122 -18.82 -9.55 16.98
N GLU A 123 -17.70 -10.00 17.54
CA GLU A 123 -17.54 -10.28 18.98
C GLU A 123 -17.68 -9.02 19.84
N LYS A 124 -17.28 -7.85 19.31
CA LYS A 124 -17.45 -6.54 19.96
C LYS A 124 -18.83 -5.89 19.73
N GLY A 125 -19.82 -6.68 19.29
CA GLY A 125 -21.21 -6.25 19.24
C GLY A 125 -21.51 -5.26 18.11
N ALA A 126 -20.75 -5.26 17.02
CA ALA A 126 -21.11 -4.50 15.83
C ALA A 126 -22.52 -4.87 15.36
N ARG A 127 -23.37 -3.87 15.11
CA ARG A 127 -24.74 -4.08 14.63
C ARG A 127 -24.73 -4.78 13.28
N SER A 128 -23.85 -4.38 12.37
CA SER A 128 -23.68 -5.05 11.09
C SER A 128 -22.31 -4.77 10.48
N LEU A 129 -21.83 -5.71 9.68
CA LEU A 129 -20.59 -5.58 8.92
C LEU A 129 -20.90 -5.46 7.44
N ILE A 130 -20.40 -4.39 6.81
CA ILE A 130 -20.48 -4.15 5.38
C ILE A 130 -19.07 -4.32 4.81
N LEU A 131 -18.84 -5.41 4.10
CA LEU A 131 -17.56 -5.72 3.50
C LEU A 131 -17.54 -5.21 2.06
N MET A 132 -16.48 -4.50 1.69
CA MET A 132 -16.27 -4.03 0.32
C MET A 132 -14.88 -4.43 -0.17
N SER A 133 -14.82 -5.01 -1.37
CA SER A 133 -13.54 -5.41 -1.98
C SER A 133 -13.47 -5.10 -3.47
N HIS A 134 -12.44 -5.59 -4.13
CA HIS A 134 -12.33 -5.63 -5.58
C HIS A 134 -11.74 -6.98 -5.99
N LEU A 135 -12.01 -7.37 -7.23
CA LEU A 135 -11.43 -8.57 -7.83
C LEU A 135 -10.98 -8.25 -9.25
N GLY A 136 -9.76 -8.63 -9.58
CA GLY A 136 -9.21 -8.46 -10.93
C GLY A 136 -9.19 -7.01 -11.42
N ARG A 137 -9.33 -6.86 -12.74
CA ARG A 137 -9.29 -5.57 -13.46
C ARG A 137 -10.48 -5.48 -14.42
N PRO A 138 -11.68 -5.17 -13.91
CA PRO A 138 -12.86 -4.96 -14.74
C PRO A 138 -12.90 -3.59 -15.45
N GLU A 139 -11.93 -2.70 -15.16
CA GLU A 139 -11.76 -1.40 -15.84
C GLU A 139 -12.98 -0.47 -15.81
N GLY A 140 -13.78 -0.50 -14.73
CA GLY A 140 -14.97 0.34 -14.59
C GLY A 140 -16.20 -0.22 -15.31
N GLN A 141 -16.20 -1.49 -15.69
CA GLN A 141 -17.33 -2.16 -16.35
C GLN A 141 -17.82 -3.36 -15.54
N LYS A 142 -19.12 -3.64 -15.61
CA LYS A 142 -19.72 -4.82 -14.97
C LYS A 142 -19.36 -6.08 -15.77
N ASN A 143 -18.31 -6.77 -15.35
CA ASN A 143 -17.86 -8.03 -15.93
C ASN A 143 -17.99 -9.15 -14.90
N MET A 144 -18.95 -10.05 -15.11
CA MET A 144 -19.30 -11.12 -14.16
C MET A 144 -18.16 -12.12 -13.89
N LYS A 145 -17.15 -12.19 -14.77
CA LYS A 145 -15.91 -12.95 -14.50
C LYS A 145 -15.22 -12.48 -13.22
N TYR A 146 -15.38 -11.20 -12.88
CA TYR A 146 -14.78 -10.57 -11.71
C TYR A 146 -15.81 -10.28 -10.60
N SER A 147 -16.97 -10.96 -10.60
CA SER A 147 -17.94 -10.83 -9.49
C SER A 147 -17.38 -11.42 -8.19
N LEU A 148 -17.72 -10.79 -7.06
CA LEU A 148 -17.36 -11.26 -5.71
C LEU A 148 -18.33 -12.32 -5.16
N ARG A 149 -19.33 -12.75 -5.93
CA ARG A 149 -20.29 -13.77 -5.48
C ARG A 149 -19.64 -15.08 -4.99
N PRO A 150 -18.64 -15.68 -5.69
CA PRO A 150 -17.96 -16.87 -5.19
C PRO A 150 -17.22 -16.62 -3.86
N VAL A 151 -16.76 -15.38 -3.63
CA VAL A 151 -16.11 -14.98 -2.39
C VAL A 151 -17.12 -14.91 -1.24
N ALA A 152 -18.36 -14.44 -1.48
CA ALA A 152 -19.42 -14.45 -0.47
C ALA A 152 -19.72 -15.89 0.01
N GLU A 153 -19.82 -16.83 -0.93
CA GLU A 153 -20.08 -18.25 -0.62
C GLU A 153 -18.95 -18.86 0.21
N GLU A 154 -17.69 -18.58 -0.14
CA GLU A 154 -16.53 -19.09 0.60
C GLU A 154 -16.41 -18.44 1.98
N LEU A 155 -16.64 -17.13 2.07
CA LEU A 155 -16.63 -16.42 3.35
C LEU A 155 -17.74 -16.93 4.29
N SER A 156 -18.92 -17.24 3.75
CA SER A 156 -20.04 -17.83 4.50
C SER A 156 -19.64 -19.17 5.15
N LYS A 157 -18.92 -20.04 4.42
CA LYS A 157 -18.38 -21.29 4.95
C LYS A 157 -17.33 -21.04 6.04
N LEU A 158 -16.38 -20.14 5.79
CA LEU A 158 -15.28 -19.84 6.73
C LEU A 158 -15.75 -19.18 8.04
N LEU A 159 -16.82 -18.39 7.97
CA LEU A 159 -17.45 -17.77 9.15
C LEU A 159 -18.48 -18.67 9.84
N ASN A 160 -18.91 -19.76 9.18
CA ASN A 160 -20.07 -20.56 9.59
C ASN A 160 -21.31 -19.68 9.88
N LYS A 161 -21.54 -18.68 9.03
CA LYS A 161 -22.61 -17.68 9.16
C LYS A 161 -23.02 -17.20 7.78
N ASN A 162 -24.31 -16.96 7.59
CA ASN A 162 -24.83 -16.40 6.34
C ASN A 162 -24.20 -15.03 6.03
N VAL A 163 -23.61 -14.91 4.85
CA VAL A 163 -23.09 -13.66 4.29
C VAL A 163 -24.04 -13.23 3.18
N GLN A 164 -24.76 -12.13 3.39
CA GLN A 164 -25.65 -11.57 2.39
C GLN A 164 -24.82 -10.91 1.29
N PHE A 165 -24.98 -11.36 0.05
CA PHE A 165 -24.34 -10.73 -1.10
C PHE A 165 -25.29 -9.73 -1.77
N LEU A 166 -24.82 -8.51 -2.01
CA LEU A 166 -25.57 -7.49 -2.76
C LEU A 166 -25.03 -7.37 -4.19
N PRO A 167 -25.89 -7.21 -5.21
CA PRO A 167 -25.51 -7.21 -6.62
C PRO A 167 -24.81 -5.92 -7.08
N ASP A 168 -24.68 -4.95 -6.18
CA ASP A 168 -24.00 -3.66 -6.36
C ASP A 168 -23.35 -3.21 -5.03
N CYS A 169 -22.57 -2.14 -5.06
CA CYS A 169 -21.88 -1.57 -3.90
C CYS A 169 -22.38 -0.19 -3.47
N VAL A 170 -23.21 0.46 -4.27
CA VAL A 170 -23.79 1.78 -4.00
C VAL A 170 -25.23 1.83 -4.54
N GLY A 171 -25.99 2.87 -4.15
CA GLY A 171 -27.36 3.10 -4.62
C GLY A 171 -28.44 2.82 -3.57
N GLU A 172 -29.67 3.23 -3.87
CA GLU A 172 -30.78 3.25 -2.90
C GLU A 172 -31.10 1.84 -2.35
N GLU A 173 -31.09 0.82 -3.20
CA GLU A 173 -31.33 -0.57 -2.79
C GLU A 173 -30.25 -1.07 -1.82
N VAL A 174 -28.98 -0.76 -2.08
CA VAL A 174 -27.85 -1.14 -1.22
C VAL A 174 -27.93 -0.41 0.12
N GLU A 175 -28.23 0.89 0.11
CA GLU A 175 -28.40 1.69 1.31
C GLU A 175 -29.58 1.21 2.17
N ALA A 176 -30.71 0.87 1.54
CA ALA A 176 -31.87 0.33 2.22
C ALA A 176 -31.56 -1.03 2.86
N ALA A 177 -30.91 -1.93 2.12
CA ALA A 177 -30.49 -3.25 2.63
C ALA A 177 -29.53 -3.13 3.82
N CYS A 178 -28.55 -2.22 3.75
CA CYS A 178 -27.60 -2.00 4.84
C CYS A 178 -28.24 -1.36 6.08
N LYS A 179 -29.30 -0.56 5.93
CA LYS A 179 -30.07 0.02 7.05
C LYS A 179 -31.01 -0.99 7.72
N ALA A 180 -31.64 -1.86 6.93
CA ALA A 180 -32.65 -2.81 7.39
C ALA A 180 -32.10 -4.11 8.00
N CYS A 181 -30.78 -4.31 7.98
CA CYS A 181 -30.16 -5.55 8.44
C CYS A 181 -30.33 -5.81 9.95
N SER A 182 -30.45 -7.09 10.30
CA SER A 182 -30.54 -7.54 11.68
C SER A 182 -29.18 -7.47 12.39
N PRO A 183 -29.16 -7.28 13.72
CA PRO A 183 -27.92 -7.28 14.50
C PRO A 183 -27.03 -8.50 14.23
N GLY A 184 -25.73 -8.27 14.04
CA GLY A 184 -24.74 -9.30 13.72
C GLY A 184 -24.75 -9.78 12.26
N SER A 185 -25.46 -9.10 11.36
CA SER A 185 -25.44 -9.41 9.91
C SER A 185 -24.09 -9.10 9.28
N VAL A 186 -23.70 -9.93 8.31
CA VAL A 186 -22.52 -9.71 7.47
C VAL A 186 -22.98 -9.57 6.02
N ILE A 187 -22.63 -8.46 5.39
CA ILE A 187 -23.01 -8.12 4.01
C ILE A 187 -21.72 -8.00 3.19
N LEU A 188 -21.64 -8.66 2.03
CA LEU A 188 -20.59 -8.43 1.04
C LEU A 188 -21.17 -7.68 -0.16
N LEU A 189 -20.60 -6.51 -0.45
CA LEU A 189 -20.93 -5.72 -1.63
C LEU A 189 -20.28 -6.32 -2.88
N GLU A 190 -20.86 -6.04 -4.04
CA GLU A 190 -20.23 -6.38 -5.33
C GLU A 190 -18.92 -5.59 -5.55
N ASN A 191 -18.13 -6.05 -6.52
CA ASN A 191 -16.83 -5.51 -6.88
C ASN A 191 -16.83 -4.00 -7.12
N LEU A 192 -16.13 -3.24 -6.27
CA LEU A 192 -16.06 -1.77 -6.38
C LEU A 192 -15.53 -1.29 -7.74
N ARG A 193 -14.65 -2.06 -8.39
CA ARG A 193 -14.07 -1.68 -9.70
C ARG A 193 -15.03 -1.84 -10.87
N PHE A 194 -16.26 -2.32 -10.64
CA PHE A 194 -17.34 -2.20 -11.64
C PHE A 194 -17.76 -0.74 -11.83
N HIS A 195 -17.48 0.13 -10.86
CA HIS A 195 -17.68 1.57 -10.95
C HIS A 195 -16.37 2.26 -11.32
N ILE A 196 -16.39 3.07 -12.37
CA ILE A 196 -15.22 3.84 -12.82
C ILE A 196 -14.72 4.82 -11.74
N GLU A 197 -15.64 5.27 -10.88
CA GLU A 197 -15.42 6.19 -9.78
C GLU A 197 -14.49 5.62 -8.69
N GLU A 198 -14.31 4.30 -8.61
CA GLU A 198 -13.39 3.68 -7.66
C GLU A 198 -11.93 4.01 -8.00
N GLU A 199 -11.52 3.81 -9.26
CA GLU A 199 -10.15 4.09 -9.72
C GLU A 199 -10.00 5.48 -10.34
N GLY A 200 -11.11 6.17 -10.61
CA GLY A 200 -11.20 7.47 -11.29
C GLY A 200 -10.94 7.40 -12.80
N LYS A 201 -10.63 6.22 -13.32
CA LYS A 201 -10.34 5.94 -14.73
C LYS A 201 -10.75 4.52 -15.08
N GLY A 202 -11.11 4.32 -16.33
CA GLY A 202 -11.57 3.03 -16.83
C GLY A 202 -11.54 2.99 -18.35
N VAL A 203 -12.27 2.03 -18.88
CA VAL A 203 -12.41 1.82 -20.32
C VAL A 203 -13.89 1.75 -20.66
N ASN A 204 -14.32 2.32 -21.79
CA ASN A 204 -15.70 2.18 -22.28
C ASN A 204 -15.88 0.87 -23.08
N GLU A 205 -17.10 0.54 -23.49
CA GLU A 205 -17.40 -0.68 -24.26
C GLU A 205 -16.59 -0.78 -25.57
N ALA A 206 -16.17 0.36 -26.12
CA ALA A 206 -15.34 0.45 -27.33
C ALA A 206 -13.83 0.27 -27.09
N GLY A 207 -13.38 0.11 -25.83
CA GLY A 207 -11.95 -0.05 -25.51
C GLY A 207 -11.19 1.26 -25.30
N GLU A 208 -11.89 2.40 -25.23
CA GLU A 208 -11.28 3.73 -25.07
C GLU A 208 -11.13 4.11 -23.59
N LYS A 209 -10.00 4.75 -23.25
CA LYS A 209 -9.71 5.20 -21.89
C LYS A 209 -10.60 6.39 -21.52
N ILE A 210 -11.42 6.22 -20.50
CA ILE A 210 -12.30 7.26 -19.94
C ILE A 210 -11.90 7.59 -18.50
N LYS A 211 -12.30 8.77 -18.03
CA LYS A 211 -12.08 9.24 -16.66
C LYS A 211 -13.40 9.66 -16.04
N ALA A 212 -13.60 9.33 -14.78
CA ALA A 212 -14.77 9.80 -14.03
C ALA A 212 -14.63 11.30 -13.73
N SER A 213 -15.75 12.03 -13.77
CA SER A 213 -15.77 13.41 -13.32
C SER A 213 -15.58 13.48 -11.80
N LYS A 214 -15.13 14.63 -11.29
CA LYS A 214 -14.92 14.82 -9.86
C LYS A 214 -16.23 14.68 -9.08
N GLU A 215 -17.33 15.17 -9.66
CA GLU A 215 -18.68 15.13 -9.08
C GLU A 215 -19.19 13.67 -8.98
N GLN A 216 -18.91 12.84 -9.99
CA GLN A 216 -19.24 11.41 -9.96
C GLN A 216 -18.47 10.69 -8.84
N ILE A 217 -17.17 10.95 -8.74
CA ILE A 217 -16.31 10.41 -7.67
C ILE A 217 -16.84 10.82 -6.30
N GLU A 218 -17.17 12.11 -6.10
CA GLU A 218 -17.72 12.62 -4.83
C GLU A 218 -19.07 11.98 -4.49
N LYS A 219 -19.95 11.78 -5.49
CA LYS A 219 -21.24 11.09 -5.29
C LYS A 219 -21.05 9.64 -4.87
N PHE A 220 -20.16 8.92 -5.53
CA PHE A 220 -19.82 7.53 -5.20
C PHE A 220 -19.27 7.41 -3.78
N GLN A 221 -18.32 8.28 -3.42
CA GLN A 221 -17.73 8.34 -2.08
C GLN A 221 -18.75 8.66 -0.98
N LYS A 222 -19.70 9.57 -1.25
CA LYS A 222 -20.81 9.88 -0.32
C LYS A 222 -21.73 8.68 -0.12
N SER A 223 -22.04 7.93 -1.17
CA SER A 223 -22.86 6.72 -1.04
C SER A 223 -22.13 5.64 -0.23
N LEU A 224 -20.84 5.40 -0.46
CA LEU A 224 -20.06 4.48 0.40
C LEU A 224 -20.02 4.94 1.87
N THR A 225 -19.92 6.26 2.10
CA THR A 225 -19.89 6.85 3.45
C THR A 225 -21.22 6.67 4.18
N SER A 226 -22.37 6.68 3.48
CA SER A 226 -23.70 6.58 4.10
C SER A 226 -24.02 5.19 4.69
N LEU A 227 -23.28 4.16 4.25
CA LEU A 227 -23.53 2.76 4.59
C LEU A 227 -23.24 2.41 6.05
N ALA A 228 -22.38 3.17 6.73
CA ALA A 228 -21.84 2.79 8.04
C ALA A 228 -21.54 4.00 8.95
N ASP A 229 -21.17 3.69 10.19
CA ASP A 229 -20.81 4.66 11.22
C ASP A 229 -19.29 4.65 11.50
N VAL A 230 -18.62 3.52 11.26
CA VAL A 230 -17.16 3.31 11.42
C VAL A 230 -16.57 2.75 10.13
N TYR A 231 -15.42 3.29 9.69
CA TYR A 231 -14.63 2.76 8.58
C TYR A 231 -13.40 2.03 9.08
N VAL A 232 -13.20 0.81 8.59
CA VAL A 232 -12.01 -0.01 8.84
C VAL A 232 -11.31 -0.30 7.52
N ASN A 233 -10.03 0.06 7.39
CA ASN A 233 -9.21 -0.35 6.27
C ASN A 233 -8.36 -1.56 6.66
N ASP A 234 -8.62 -2.70 6.05
CA ASP A 234 -7.85 -3.93 6.22
C ASP A 234 -7.26 -4.44 4.89
N ALA A 235 -7.13 -3.54 3.90
CA ALA A 235 -6.65 -3.84 2.55
C ALA A 235 -5.30 -3.13 2.26
N PHE A 236 -4.24 -3.57 2.94
CA PHE A 236 -2.91 -2.96 2.81
C PHE A 236 -2.38 -2.97 1.35
N GLY A 237 -2.66 -4.04 0.60
CA GLY A 237 -2.29 -4.17 -0.82
C GLY A 237 -2.78 -3.03 -1.72
N THR A 238 -3.86 -2.35 -1.34
CA THR A 238 -4.41 -1.20 -2.07
C THR A 238 -4.08 0.16 -1.46
N ALA A 239 -3.42 0.21 -0.30
CA ALA A 239 -3.24 1.45 0.45
C ALA A 239 -2.31 2.47 -0.23
N HIS A 240 -1.49 2.05 -1.20
CA HIS A 240 -0.69 2.95 -2.06
C HIS A 240 -1.52 3.72 -3.09
N ARG A 241 -2.82 3.40 -3.24
CA ARG A 241 -3.68 4.00 -4.26
C ARG A 241 -4.65 4.99 -3.63
N ALA A 242 -4.80 6.14 -4.27
CA ALA A 242 -5.80 7.14 -3.92
C ALA A 242 -7.18 6.81 -4.52
N HIS A 243 -7.64 5.56 -4.36
CA HIS A 243 -8.96 5.12 -4.84
C HIS A 243 -10.07 5.58 -3.88
N SER A 244 -11.30 5.69 -4.39
CA SER A 244 -12.45 6.19 -3.61
C SER A 244 -12.67 5.43 -2.31
N SER A 245 -12.57 4.11 -2.35
CA SER A 245 -12.70 3.27 -1.15
C SER A 245 -11.56 3.38 -0.15
N MET A 246 -10.39 3.91 -0.55
CA MET A 246 -9.21 4.10 0.31
C MET A 246 -9.20 5.45 1.01
N VAL A 247 -9.58 6.51 0.30
CA VAL A 247 -9.44 7.91 0.77
C VAL A 247 -10.77 8.66 0.88
N GLY A 248 -11.83 8.14 0.25
CA GLY A 248 -13.09 8.85 0.06
C GLY A 248 -14.18 8.55 1.08
N VAL A 249 -14.00 7.54 1.95
CA VAL A 249 -14.96 7.26 3.03
C VAL A 249 -14.74 8.26 4.17
N GLN A 250 -15.66 9.23 4.30
CA GLN A 250 -15.52 10.37 5.21
C GLN A 250 -16.28 10.17 6.53
N LEU A 251 -15.96 9.09 7.24
CA LEU A 251 -16.46 8.85 8.59
C LEU A 251 -15.54 9.44 9.66
N SER A 252 -16.09 9.77 10.83
CA SER A 252 -15.32 10.36 11.94
C SER A 252 -14.30 9.38 12.52
N VAL A 253 -14.65 8.09 12.53
CA VAL A 253 -13.76 7.00 12.95
C VAL A 253 -13.29 6.22 11.73
N ARG A 254 -12.00 6.33 11.44
CA ARG A 254 -11.29 5.62 10.36
C ARG A 254 -10.08 4.92 10.95
N CYS A 255 -10.12 3.60 11.06
CA CYS A 255 -9.06 2.82 11.68
C CYS A 255 -8.54 1.72 10.76
N SER A 256 -7.40 1.14 11.15
CA SER A 256 -6.84 -0.06 10.54
C SER A 256 -7.50 -1.31 11.11
N GLY A 257 -7.74 -2.30 10.25
CA GLY A 257 -8.00 -3.68 10.70
C GLY A 257 -6.70 -4.36 11.15
N PHE A 258 -6.78 -5.61 11.60
CA PHE A 258 -5.61 -6.32 12.14
C PHE A 258 -4.54 -6.63 11.09
N LEU A 259 -4.92 -6.92 9.84
CA LEU A 259 -3.97 -7.17 8.75
C LEU A 259 -3.17 -5.91 8.49
N LEU A 260 -3.85 -4.79 8.24
CA LEU A 260 -3.17 -3.52 7.96
C LEU A 260 -2.36 -3.04 9.18
N LYS A 261 -2.89 -3.20 10.40
CA LYS A 261 -2.15 -2.91 11.65
C LYS A 261 -0.85 -3.70 11.72
N LYS A 262 -0.90 -5.01 11.48
CA LYS A 262 0.27 -5.90 11.52
C LYS A 262 1.33 -5.45 10.51
N GLU A 263 0.91 -5.14 9.28
CA GLU A 263 1.80 -4.61 8.23
C GLU A 263 2.52 -3.34 8.70
N LEU A 264 1.77 -2.34 9.19
CA LEU A 264 2.35 -1.09 9.68
C LEU A 264 3.31 -1.32 10.84
N GLN A 265 2.99 -2.22 11.78
CA GLN A 265 3.85 -2.52 12.93
C GLN A 265 5.19 -3.14 12.51
N PHE A 266 5.19 -4.10 11.59
CA PHE A 266 6.43 -4.72 11.11
C PHE A 266 7.27 -3.73 10.30
N PHE A 267 6.66 -2.96 9.39
CA PHE A 267 7.40 -1.95 8.64
C PHE A 267 7.91 -0.80 9.51
N ALA A 268 7.17 -0.37 10.54
CA ALA A 268 7.64 0.63 11.50
C ALA A 268 8.88 0.12 12.25
N LYS A 269 8.85 -1.13 12.74
CA LYS A 269 10.02 -1.75 13.38
C LYS A 269 11.25 -1.75 12.47
N ALA A 270 11.09 -2.06 11.18
CA ALA A 270 12.22 -2.11 10.25
C ALA A 270 12.68 -0.72 9.76
N LEU A 271 11.78 0.24 9.62
CA LEU A 271 12.08 1.53 8.97
C LEU A 271 12.37 2.68 9.94
N GLU A 272 11.93 2.60 11.19
CA GLU A 272 12.10 3.65 12.20
C GLU A 272 13.24 3.33 13.17
N ASN A 273 13.15 2.20 13.91
CA ASN A 273 14.16 1.81 14.89
C ASN A 273 14.49 0.30 14.80
N PRO A 274 15.14 -0.14 13.70
CA PRO A 274 15.47 -1.55 13.52
C PRO A 274 16.57 -2.00 14.47
N GLU A 275 16.46 -3.24 14.97
CA GLU A 275 17.56 -3.90 15.64
C GLU A 275 18.69 -4.16 14.63
N ARG A 276 19.93 -3.84 15.02
CA ARG A 276 21.09 -3.90 14.14
C ARG A 276 21.97 -5.11 14.46
N PRO A 277 22.62 -5.74 13.46
CA PRO A 277 22.72 -5.31 12.05
C PRO A 277 21.41 -5.47 11.26
N PHE A 278 21.03 -4.41 10.53
CA PHE A 278 19.89 -4.43 9.61
C PHE A 278 20.38 -4.79 8.20
N LEU A 279 19.88 -5.90 7.67
CA LEU A 279 20.17 -6.41 6.33
C LEU A 279 18.97 -6.20 5.39
N ALA A 280 19.22 -5.63 4.21
CA ALA A 280 18.29 -5.71 3.08
C ALA A 280 18.76 -6.75 2.06
N ILE A 281 17.83 -7.56 1.56
CA ILE A 281 18.08 -8.54 0.50
C ILE A 281 17.23 -8.14 -0.70
N LEU A 282 17.86 -7.77 -1.79
CA LEU A 282 17.20 -7.32 -3.00
C LEU A 282 17.52 -8.25 -4.16
N GLY A 283 16.49 -8.65 -4.88
CA GLY A 283 16.63 -9.45 -6.10
C GLY A 283 15.56 -9.10 -7.12
N GLY A 284 15.60 -9.77 -8.26
CA GLY A 284 14.70 -9.54 -9.39
C GLY A 284 15.45 -9.24 -10.69
N ALA A 285 14.68 -8.91 -11.74
CA ALA A 285 15.19 -8.83 -13.10
C ALA A 285 15.91 -7.51 -13.45
N LYS A 286 15.43 -6.37 -12.97
CA LYS A 286 15.87 -5.02 -13.40
C LYS A 286 16.25 -4.14 -12.22
N VAL A 287 17.23 -3.27 -12.44
CA VAL A 287 17.71 -2.29 -11.45
C VAL A 287 16.81 -1.06 -11.43
N ALA A 288 16.37 -0.59 -12.60
CA ALA A 288 15.56 0.62 -12.80
C ALA A 288 14.31 0.64 -11.92
N ASP A 289 13.64 -0.50 -11.82
CA ASP A 289 12.42 -0.68 -11.01
C ASP A 289 12.67 -0.56 -9.51
N LYS A 290 13.93 -0.64 -9.06
CA LYS A 290 14.34 -0.66 -7.64
C LYS A 290 15.29 0.47 -7.25
N ILE A 291 15.57 1.44 -8.13
CA ILE A 291 16.50 2.54 -7.84
C ILE A 291 16.08 3.28 -6.57
N GLN A 292 14.80 3.68 -6.47
CA GLN A 292 14.31 4.43 -5.31
C GLN A 292 14.35 3.60 -4.04
N LEU A 293 14.00 2.31 -4.14
CA LEU A 293 14.07 1.38 -3.02
C LEU A 293 15.51 1.29 -2.49
N ILE A 294 16.49 1.05 -3.37
CA ILE A 294 17.91 0.96 -2.98
C ILE A 294 18.34 2.29 -2.35
N LYS A 295 18.05 3.42 -2.99
CA LYS A 295 18.43 4.74 -2.47
C LYS A 295 17.90 4.99 -1.06
N ASN A 296 16.64 4.66 -0.78
CA ASN A 296 16.05 4.85 0.55
C ASN A 296 16.62 3.87 1.57
N LEU A 297 16.81 2.59 1.20
CA LEU A 297 17.33 1.58 2.11
C LEU A 297 18.80 1.81 2.47
N LEU A 298 19.62 2.35 1.55
CA LEU A 298 21.03 2.68 1.82
C LEU A 298 21.21 3.70 2.94
N ASP A 299 20.19 4.47 3.30
CA ASP A 299 20.23 5.39 4.44
C ASP A 299 19.91 4.71 5.78
N LYS A 300 19.46 3.44 5.75
CA LYS A 300 18.93 2.73 6.92
C LYS A 300 19.69 1.46 7.26
N VAL A 301 20.10 0.68 6.26
CA VAL A 301 20.67 -0.66 6.44
C VAL A 301 22.16 -0.62 6.81
N ASN A 302 22.65 -1.69 7.41
CA ASN A 302 24.09 -1.92 7.64
C ASN A 302 24.71 -2.75 6.51
N GLU A 303 23.96 -3.72 6.00
CA GLU A 303 24.39 -4.61 4.93
C GLU A 303 23.29 -4.71 3.87
N MET A 304 23.67 -4.90 2.60
CA MET A 304 22.73 -5.11 1.51
C MET A 304 23.22 -6.22 0.57
N ILE A 305 22.40 -7.25 0.37
CA ILE A 305 22.60 -8.26 -0.66
C ILE A 305 21.87 -7.83 -1.93
N ILE A 306 22.55 -7.89 -3.07
CA ILE A 306 21.96 -7.67 -4.39
C ILE A 306 22.17 -8.95 -5.21
N GLY A 307 21.09 -9.67 -5.48
CA GLY A 307 21.08 -10.91 -6.28
C GLY A 307 20.16 -10.82 -7.50
N GLY A 308 19.89 -11.97 -8.14
CA GLY A 308 19.00 -12.05 -9.30
C GLY A 308 19.58 -11.42 -10.57
N GLY A 309 18.73 -11.28 -11.59
CA GLY A 309 19.11 -10.68 -12.88
C GLY A 309 19.70 -9.27 -12.77
N MET A 310 19.24 -8.49 -11.79
CA MET A 310 19.75 -7.14 -11.57
C MET A 310 21.22 -7.10 -11.14
N ALA A 311 21.74 -8.17 -10.52
CA ALA A 311 23.13 -8.25 -10.09
C ALA A 311 24.11 -8.21 -11.28
N PHE A 312 23.74 -8.75 -12.44
CA PHE A 312 24.59 -8.73 -13.64
C PHE A 312 24.87 -7.31 -14.13
N THR A 313 23.93 -6.38 -13.94
CA THR A 313 24.14 -4.97 -14.26
C THR A 313 25.20 -4.35 -13.34
N PHE A 314 25.21 -4.71 -12.05
CA PHE A 314 26.26 -4.28 -11.12
C PHE A 314 27.61 -4.90 -11.47
N LEU A 315 27.66 -6.22 -11.67
CA LEU A 315 28.90 -6.95 -11.96
C LEU A 315 29.56 -6.47 -13.26
N LYS A 316 28.77 -6.23 -14.32
CA LYS A 316 29.27 -5.68 -15.57
C LYS A 316 29.81 -4.26 -15.40
N GLN A 317 29.11 -3.39 -14.66
CA GLN A 317 29.52 -1.99 -14.48
C GLN A 317 30.72 -1.81 -13.53
N LEU A 318 30.84 -2.65 -12.50
CA LEU A 318 31.88 -2.53 -11.48
C LEU A 318 33.14 -3.33 -11.79
N HIS A 319 32.99 -4.49 -12.44
CA HIS A 319 34.09 -5.43 -12.67
C HIS A 319 34.38 -5.68 -14.15
N GLY A 320 33.61 -5.09 -15.07
CA GLY A 320 33.77 -5.35 -16.50
C GLY A 320 33.48 -6.80 -16.89
N MET A 321 32.72 -7.52 -16.05
CA MET A 321 32.45 -8.95 -16.22
C MET A 321 31.70 -9.21 -17.54
N ASN A 322 32.13 -10.22 -18.31
CA ASN A 322 31.31 -10.76 -19.40
C ASN A 322 30.08 -11.45 -18.82
N ILE A 323 28.89 -11.10 -19.28
CA ILE A 323 27.62 -11.62 -18.76
C ILE A 323 26.88 -12.53 -19.75
N GLY A 324 27.47 -12.79 -20.93
CA GLY A 324 26.80 -13.53 -22.01
C GLY A 324 25.43 -12.92 -22.34
N ASN A 325 24.39 -13.76 -22.38
CA ASN A 325 23.00 -13.39 -22.63
C ASN A 325 22.20 -13.06 -21.36
N SER A 326 22.87 -12.84 -20.22
CA SER A 326 22.19 -12.49 -18.97
C SER A 326 21.51 -11.12 -19.06
N LEU A 327 20.52 -10.90 -18.18
CA LEU A 327 19.78 -9.65 -18.15
C LEU A 327 20.71 -8.45 -17.88
N PHE A 328 20.60 -7.44 -18.73
CA PHE A 328 21.31 -6.18 -18.57
C PHE A 328 20.32 -5.02 -18.66
N ASP A 329 20.33 -4.17 -17.64
CA ASP A 329 19.50 -3.00 -17.57
C ASP A 329 20.33 -1.75 -17.92
N GLU A 330 20.22 -1.30 -19.18
CA GLU A 330 20.98 -0.16 -19.68
C GLU A 330 20.69 1.13 -18.90
N GLU A 331 19.42 1.40 -18.59
CA GLU A 331 19.04 2.60 -17.82
C GLU A 331 19.52 2.49 -16.36
N GLY A 332 19.32 1.32 -15.74
CA GLY A 332 19.82 1.04 -14.40
C GLY A 332 21.34 1.11 -14.29
N SER A 333 22.07 0.76 -15.35
CA SER A 333 23.54 0.76 -15.36
C SER A 333 24.15 2.15 -15.09
N LYS A 334 23.48 3.21 -15.53
CA LYS A 334 23.93 4.60 -15.39
C LYS A 334 24.02 5.05 -13.93
N ILE A 335 23.23 4.44 -13.04
CA ILE A 335 23.12 4.84 -11.62
C ILE A 335 23.98 3.99 -10.68
N VAL A 336 24.53 2.86 -11.16
CA VAL A 336 25.25 1.89 -10.31
C VAL A 336 26.39 2.53 -9.52
N LYS A 337 27.19 3.38 -10.18
CA LYS A 337 28.31 4.08 -9.54
C LYS A 337 27.84 4.98 -8.39
N GLU A 338 26.79 5.77 -8.62
CA GLU A 338 26.19 6.63 -7.59
C GLU A 338 25.68 5.81 -6.39
N LEU A 339 25.04 4.66 -6.63
CA LEU A 339 24.55 3.78 -5.56
C LEU A 339 25.70 3.22 -4.73
N MET A 340 26.80 2.80 -5.36
CA MET A 340 27.98 2.28 -4.66
C MET A 340 28.72 3.37 -3.88
N GLU A 341 28.79 4.58 -4.40
CA GLU A 341 29.34 5.74 -3.69
C GLU A 341 28.51 6.09 -2.47
N LYS A 342 27.16 6.09 -2.60
CA LYS A 342 26.26 6.30 -1.47
C LYS A 342 26.40 5.21 -0.43
N ALA A 343 26.48 3.95 -0.84
CA ALA A 343 26.71 2.82 0.07
C ALA A 343 28.02 3.00 0.86
N LYS A 344 29.12 3.35 0.18
CA LYS A 344 30.42 3.62 0.82
C LYS A 344 30.34 4.80 1.79
N LYS A 345 29.68 5.89 1.39
CA LYS A 345 29.47 7.09 2.24
C LYS A 345 28.71 6.74 3.52
N ASN A 346 27.70 5.89 3.42
CA ASN A 346 26.87 5.49 4.55
C ASN A 346 27.44 4.28 5.33
N GLY A 347 28.61 3.76 4.94
CA GLY A 347 29.23 2.60 5.58
C GLY A 347 28.45 1.29 5.37
N VAL A 348 27.62 1.21 4.32
CA VAL A 348 26.83 0.02 4.01
C VAL A 348 27.70 -1.02 3.30
N LYS A 349 27.74 -2.24 3.82
CA LYS A 349 28.41 -3.37 3.18
C LYS A 349 27.54 -3.98 2.08
N ILE A 350 27.95 -3.82 0.83
CA ILE A 350 27.27 -4.42 -0.33
C ILE A 350 27.82 -5.81 -0.60
N HIS A 351 26.93 -6.78 -0.78
CA HIS A 351 27.24 -8.16 -1.17
C HIS A 351 26.67 -8.44 -2.55
N LEU A 352 27.57 -8.80 -3.48
CA LEU A 352 27.24 -9.20 -4.85
C LEU A 352 27.65 -10.67 -5.05
N PRO A 353 27.07 -11.37 -6.04
CA PRO A 353 27.49 -12.73 -6.40
C PRO A 353 28.94 -12.77 -6.84
N VAL A 354 29.65 -13.84 -6.47
CA VAL A 354 31.05 -14.12 -6.88
C VAL A 354 31.15 -15.32 -7.81
N ASP A 355 30.13 -16.17 -7.80
CA ASP A 355 29.92 -17.31 -8.68
C ASP A 355 28.43 -17.44 -9.02
N ILE A 356 28.16 -18.00 -10.19
CA ILE A 356 26.85 -17.99 -10.84
C ILE A 356 26.57 -19.38 -11.42
N VAL A 357 25.33 -19.85 -11.27
CA VAL A 357 24.81 -21.00 -12.01
C VAL A 357 24.22 -20.50 -13.32
N THR A 358 24.66 -21.08 -14.42
CA THR A 358 24.33 -20.64 -15.79
C THR A 358 23.45 -21.66 -16.50
N GLY A 359 22.64 -21.20 -17.45
CA GLY A 359 21.91 -22.00 -18.42
C GLY A 359 22.25 -21.60 -19.85
N ASP A 360 22.20 -22.55 -20.79
CA ASP A 360 22.38 -22.30 -22.23
C ASP A 360 21.17 -21.61 -22.89
N LYS A 361 20.01 -21.63 -22.22
CA LYS A 361 18.77 -20.94 -22.61
C LYS A 361 17.90 -20.63 -21.39
N PHE A 362 16.91 -19.77 -21.57
CA PHE A 362 15.91 -19.47 -20.54
C PHE A 362 14.78 -20.52 -20.55
N ASP A 363 15.07 -21.71 -20.04
CA ASP A 363 14.16 -22.85 -20.01
C ASP A 363 14.41 -23.70 -18.76
N GLU A 364 13.37 -24.33 -18.21
CA GLU A 364 13.48 -25.23 -17.06
C GLU A 364 14.45 -26.40 -17.31
N LYS A 365 14.52 -26.88 -18.56
CA LYS A 365 15.34 -28.00 -19.01
C LYS A 365 16.62 -27.55 -19.73
N ALA A 366 17.08 -26.32 -19.48
CA ALA A 366 18.35 -25.83 -19.98
C ALA A 366 19.52 -26.69 -19.48
N ALA A 367 20.58 -26.78 -20.28
CA ALA A 367 21.84 -27.36 -19.83
C ALA A 367 22.44 -26.44 -18.75
N VAL A 368 22.80 -27.02 -17.60
CA VAL A 368 23.30 -26.28 -16.44
C VAL A 368 24.82 -26.21 -16.48
N GLY A 369 25.36 -25.03 -16.16
CA GLY A 369 26.78 -24.77 -16.06
C GLY A 369 27.08 -23.83 -14.89
N SER A 370 28.33 -23.37 -14.80
CA SER A 370 28.77 -22.45 -13.77
C SER A 370 29.79 -21.46 -14.28
N ALA A 371 29.80 -20.25 -13.73
CA ALA A 371 30.77 -19.22 -14.01
C ALA A 371 31.22 -18.50 -12.73
N THR A 372 32.46 -18.01 -12.70
CA THR A 372 32.93 -17.08 -11.67
C THR A 372 32.90 -15.64 -12.22
N VAL A 373 32.90 -14.64 -11.34
CA VAL A 373 32.96 -13.24 -11.78
C VAL A 373 34.24 -12.95 -12.57
N GLN A 374 35.36 -13.58 -12.22
CA GLN A 374 36.64 -13.39 -12.90
C GLN A 374 36.66 -14.04 -14.29
N ALA A 375 36.07 -15.23 -14.44
CA ALA A 375 35.99 -15.92 -15.73
C ALA A 375 34.95 -15.29 -16.66
N GLY A 376 33.88 -14.73 -16.09
CA GLY A 376 32.72 -14.27 -16.86
C GLY A 376 31.82 -15.43 -17.31
N ILE A 377 30.65 -15.09 -17.81
CA ILE A 377 29.70 -16.04 -18.39
C ILE A 377 30.01 -16.18 -19.88
N PRO A 378 30.13 -17.40 -20.43
CA PRO A 378 30.36 -17.62 -21.84
C PRO A 378 29.26 -17.04 -22.73
N ASP A 379 29.61 -16.67 -23.96
CA ASP A 379 28.64 -16.21 -24.95
C ASP A 379 27.61 -17.31 -25.25
N GLY A 380 26.35 -16.91 -25.47
CA GLY A 380 25.23 -17.84 -25.61
C GLY A 380 24.59 -18.26 -24.27
N TRP A 381 25.36 -18.31 -23.19
CA TRP A 381 24.89 -18.69 -21.86
C TRP A 381 24.36 -17.48 -21.07
N MET A 382 23.56 -17.74 -20.04
CA MET A 382 23.02 -16.72 -19.13
C MET A 382 23.02 -17.20 -17.68
N GLY A 383 23.21 -16.28 -16.74
CA GLY A 383 23.13 -16.58 -15.32
C GLY A 383 21.69 -16.60 -14.83
N LEU A 384 21.31 -17.66 -14.12
CA LEU A 384 19.93 -17.91 -13.70
C LEU A 384 19.78 -18.14 -12.18
N ASP A 385 20.88 -18.43 -11.48
CA ASP A 385 20.90 -18.54 -10.01
C ASP A 385 22.30 -18.23 -9.45
N VAL A 386 22.40 -17.99 -8.15
CA VAL A 386 23.68 -17.79 -7.46
C VAL A 386 24.41 -19.12 -7.23
N GLY A 387 25.73 -19.11 -7.42
CA GLY A 387 26.58 -20.28 -7.24
C GLY A 387 26.82 -20.66 -5.77
N PRO A 388 27.40 -21.84 -5.51
CA PRO A 388 27.61 -22.37 -4.17
C PRO A 388 28.46 -21.48 -3.25
N VAL A 389 29.47 -20.77 -3.79
CA VAL A 389 30.31 -19.87 -2.98
C VAL A 389 29.49 -18.65 -2.54
N THR A 390 28.72 -18.07 -3.45
CA THR A 390 27.82 -16.94 -3.19
C THR A 390 26.76 -17.31 -2.16
N ARG A 391 26.18 -18.51 -2.25
CA ARG A 391 25.20 -19.01 -1.27
C ARG A 391 25.76 -19.00 0.15
N LYS A 392 27.02 -19.41 0.32
CA LYS A 392 27.71 -19.38 1.61
C LYS A 392 27.90 -17.94 2.11
N LEU A 393 28.44 -17.06 1.26
CA LEU A 393 28.69 -15.66 1.62
C LEU A 393 27.38 -14.91 1.98
N PHE A 394 26.32 -15.14 1.22
CA PHE A 394 25.00 -14.56 1.51
C PHE A 394 24.43 -15.12 2.81
N SER A 395 24.58 -16.42 3.07
CA SER A 395 24.14 -17.03 4.34
C SER A 395 24.88 -16.46 5.54
N GLU A 396 26.19 -16.22 5.44
CA GLU A 396 26.97 -15.56 6.50
C GLU A 396 26.48 -14.14 6.79
N ALA A 397 26.09 -13.38 5.76
CA ALA A 397 25.50 -12.05 5.95
C ALA A 397 24.11 -12.11 6.61
N ILE A 398 23.29 -13.09 6.23
CA ILE A 398 21.98 -13.36 6.84
C ILE A 398 22.12 -13.74 8.32
N ASP A 399 23.07 -14.62 8.65
CA ASP A 399 23.29 -15.11 10.02
C ASP A 399 23.70 -14.01 11.01
N ARG A 400 24.34 -12.93 10.53
CA ARG A 400 24.73 -11.78 11.37
C ARG A 400 23.56 -10.83 11.66
N ALA A 401 22.52 -10.84 10.82
CA ALA A 401 21.48 -9.83 10.87
C ALA A 401 20.52 -10.02 12.05
N LYS A 402 20.06 -8.92 12.64
CA LYS A 402 19.00 -8.86 13.65
C LYS A 402 17.67 -8.41 13.07
N THR A 403 17.72 -7.61 12.01
CA THR A 403 16.55 -7.27 11.20
C THR A 403 16.85 -7.61 9.75
N ILE A 404 15.92 -8.27 9.06
CA ILE A 404 16.04 -8.64 7.65
C ILE A 404 14.80 -8.18 6.90
N VAL A 405 15.00 -7.42 5.82
CA VAL A 405 13.95 -7.15 4.82
C VAL A 405 14.35 -7.81 3.51
N TRP A 406 13.55 -8.74 3.02
CA TRP A 406 13.82 -9.45 1.76
C TRP A 406 12.78 -9.13 0.69
N ASN A 407 13.24 -8.55 -0.42
CA ASN A 407 12.43 -8.19 -1.58
C ASN A 407 13.07 -8.64 -2.92
N GLY A 408 12.81 -9.90 -3.27
CA GLY A 408 13.13 -10.49 -4.56
C GLY A 408 14.14 -11.65 -4.44
N PRO A 409 13.90 -12.78 -5.12
CA PRO A 409 14.79 -13.93 -5.07
C PRO A 409 16.12 -13.68 -5.80
N PRO A 410 17.20 -14.40 -5.42
CA PRO A 410 18.50 -14.32 -6.06
C PRO A 410 18.60 -15.06 -7.41
N GLY A 411 17.58 -15.81 -7.81
CA GLY A 411 17.57 -16.64 -9.02
C GLY A 411 16.15 -17.03 -9.47
N VAL A 412 16.06 -17.77 -10.57
CA VAL A 412 14.81 -18.28 -11.18
C VAL A 412 14.30 -19.47 -10.40
N PHE A 413 13.77 -19.20 -9.21
CA PHE A 413 13.39 -20.20 -8.21
C PHE A 413 12.22 -21.11 -8.62
N GLU A 414 11.50 -20.73 -9.66
CA GLU A 414 10.40 -21.49 -10.24
C GLU A 414 10.90 -22.85 -10.75
N TRP A 415 12.12 -22.90 -11.28
CA TRP A 415 12.73 -24.09 -11.87
C TRP A 415 13.74 -24.73 -10.93
N ASP A 416 13.64 -26.04 -10.72
CA ASP A 416 14.43 -26.73 -9.69
C ASP A 416 15.94 -26.65 -9.95
N ASN A 417 16.35 -26.66 -11.23
CA ASN A 417 17.74 -26.45 -11.65
C ASN A 417 18.34 -25.11 -11.21
N PHE A 418 17.49 -24.10 -10.95
CA PHE A 418 17.89 -22.71 -10.64
C PHE A 418 17.24 -22.20 -9.34
N ALA A 419 16.77 -23.11 -8.48
CA ALA A 419 16.11 -22.77 -7.22
C ALA A 419 17.01 -22.86 -5.99
N ALA A 420 18.17 -23.51 -6.11
CA ALA A 420 19.00 -23.86 -4.95
C ALA A 420 19.58 -22.63 -4.22
N GLY A 421 19.87 -21.53 -4.91
CA GLY A 421 20.30 -20.28 -4.30
C GLY A 421 19.21 -19.62 -3.47
N THR A 422 18.01 -19.49 -4.04
CA THR A 422 16.82 -18.98 -3.33
C THR A 422 16.49 -19.85 -2.12
N LYS A 423 16.54 -21.18 -2.27
CA LYS A 423 16.30 -22.13 -1.18
C LYS A 423 17.32 -21.97 -0.05
N ALA A 424 18.61 -21.91 -0.37
CA ALA A 424 19.67 -21.73 0.63
C ALA A 424 19.50 -20.42 1.43
N MET A 425 19.18 -19.31 0.75
CA MET A 425 18.89 -18.04 1.41
C MET A 425 17.65 -18.13 2.30
N MET A 426 16.58 -18.78 1.85
CA MET A 426 15.37 -18.98 2.65
C MET A 426 15.65 -19.79 3.92
N ASP A 427 16.39 -20.88 3.80
CA ASP A 427 16.76 -21.71 4.96
C ASP A 427 17.62 -20.91 5.96
N SER A 428 18.52 -20.05 5.47
CA SER A 428 19.31 -19.14 6.32
C SER A 428 18.45 -18.06 6.99
N VAL A 429 17.48 -17.49 6.28
CA VAL A 429 16.54 -16.50 6.86
C VAL A 429 15.70 -17.15 7.96
N VAL A 430 15.17 -18.35 7.73
CA VAL A 430 14.41 -19.11 8.75
C VAL A 430 15.27 -19.35 9.99
N LYS A 431 16.51 -19.81 9.82
CA LYS A 431 17.44 -20.00 10.95
C LYS A 431 17.73 -18.69 11.70
N ALA A 432 17.84 -17.57 10.99
CA ALA A 432 18.00 -16.27 11.64
C ALA A 432 16.75 -15.88 12.44
N THR A 433 15.55 -16.14 11.91
CA THR A 433 14.28 -15.94 12.64
C THR A 433 14.22 -16.80 13.91
N GLU A 434 14.59 -18.08 13.83
CA GLU A 434 14.63 -18.99 14.98
C GLU A 434 15.60 -18.51 16.08
N LYS A 435 16.69 -17.83 15.69
CA LYS A 435 17.65 -17.17 16.62
C LYS A 435 17.15 -15.82 17.16
N GLY A 436 15.94 -15.39 16.79
CA GLY A 436 15.32 -14.15 17.27
C GLY A 436 15.44 -12.94 16.33
N ALA A 437 15.95 -13.09 15.11
CA ALA A 437 15.95 -11.99 14.15
C ALA A 437 14.53 -11.66 13.68
N THR A 438 14.22 -10.37 13.51
CA THR A 438 12.97 -9.94 12.87
C THR A 438 13.11 -10.03 11.35
N THR A 439 12.31 -10.86 10.69
CA THR A 439 12.39 -11.09 9.25
C THR A 439 11.09 -10.71 8.54
N ILE A 440 11.19 -9.78 7.59
CA ILE A 440 10.08 -9.26 6.81
C ILE A 440 10.27 -9.67 5.35
N ILE A 441 9.36 -10.50 4.85
CA ILE A 441 9.32 -10.91 3.46
C ILE A 441 8.37 -9.99 2.71
N GLY A 442 8.89 -9.30 1.69
CA GLY A 442 8.12 -8.40 0.84
C GLY A 442 8.19 -8.77 -0.64
N GLY A 443 7.18 -8.35 -1.40
CA GLY A 443 7.09 -8.59 -2.84
C GLY A 443 6.45 -9.95 -3.17
N GLY A 444 5.74 -10.00 -4.30
CA GLY A 444 4.98 -11.18 -4.72
C GLY A 444 5.84 -12.42 -4.95
N ASP A 445 6.99 -12.26 -5.61
CA ASP A 445 7.87 -13.40 -5.93
C ASP A 445 8.50 -13.99 -4.66
N THR A 446 8.97 -13.14 -3.74
CA THR A 446 9.52 -13.61 -2.45
C THR A 446 8.48 -14.30 -1.59
N ALA A 447 7.24 -13.79 -1.56
CA ALA A 447 6.14 -14.46 -0.86
C ALA A 447 5.80 -15.82 -1.51
N THR A 448 5.87 -15.91 -2.84
CA THR A 448 5.70 -17.17 -3.58
C THR A 448 6.83 -18.16 -3.27
N CYS A 449 8.07 -17.68 -3.05
CA CYS A 449 9.17 -18.51 -2.57
C CYS A 449 8.86 -19.11 -1.19
N CYS A 450 8.34 -18.31 -0.25
CA CYS A 450 7.93 -18.83 1.06
C CYS A 450 6.89 -19.93 0.93
N ALA A 451 5.88 -19.73 0.05
CA ALA A 451 4.86 -20.74 -0.20
C ALA A 451 5.40 -22.01 -0.86
N LYS A 452 6.26 -21.89 -1.88
CA LYS A 452 6.93 -23.05 -2.52
C LYS A 452 7.71 -23.87 -1.49
N PHE A 453 8.38 -23.21 -0.55
CA PHE A 453 9.23 -23.87 0.44
C PHE A 453 8.56 -24.13 1.80
N LYS A 454 7.26 -23.80 1.94
CA LYS A 454 6.45 -24.00 3.15
C LYS A 454 7.07 -23.33 4.40
N THR A 455 7.55 -22.09 4.25
CA THR A 455 8.24 -21.33 5.31
C THR A 455 7.47 -20.12 5.82
N GLU A 456 6.22 -19.91 5.39
CA GLU A 456 5.40 -18.74 5.76
C GLU A 456 5.21 -18.62 7.28
N HIS A 457 5.06 -19.75 7.96
CA HIS A 457 4.91 -19.83 9.42
C HIS A 457 6.26 -19.81 10.17
N LYS A 458 7.39 -19.79 9.44
CA LYS A 458 8.74 -19.85 10.02
C LYS A 458 9.48 -18.51 9.96
N VAL A 459 8.88 -17.50 9.33
CA VAL A 459 9.39 -16.13 9.26
C VAL A 459 8.50 -15.19 10.09
N SER A 460 9.03 -14.07 10.55
CA SER A 460 8.27 -13.15 11.41
C SER A 460 7.04 -12.54 10.71
N HIS A 461 7.20 -12.13 9.45
CA HIS A 461 6.11 -11.54 8.67
C HIS A 461 6.28 -11.75 7.16
N VAL A 462 5.22 -12.26 6.51
CA VAL A 462 5.09 -12.26 5.06
C VAL A 462 4.07 -11.19 4.69
N SER A 463 4.53 -10.13 4.03
CA SER A 463 3.66 -9.04 3.63
C SER A 463 2.76 -9.44 2.45
N THR A 464 1.49 -9.08 2.53
CA THR A 464 0.52 -9.22 1.43
C THR A 464 0.28 -7.90 0.68
N GLY A 465 1.05 -6.86 1.04
CA GLY A 465 0.95 -5.52 0.47
C GLY A 465 1.45 -5.38 -0.97
N GLY A 466 2.26 -6.31 -1.47
CA GLY A 466 2.79 -6.27 -2.84
C GLY A 466 3.43 -4.91 -3.18
N GLY A 467 2.83 -4.19 -4.13
CA GLY A 467 3.27 -2.84 -4.51
C GLY A 467 3.19 -1.81 -3.37
N ALA A 468 2.24 -1.93 -2.45
CA ALA A 468 2.13 -1.03 -1.30
C ALA A 468 3.34 -1.14 -0.36
N SER A 469 3.83 -2.37 -0.13
CA SER A 469 5.03 -2.60 0.66
C SER A 469 6.27 -2.03 -0.01
N LEU A 470 6.36 -2.18 -1.34
CA LEU A 470 7.47 -1.62 -2.09
C LEU A 470 7.49 -0.09 -1.98
N GLU A 471 6.36 0.57 -2.23
CA GLU A 471 6.26 2.03 -2.12
C GLU A 471 6.54 2.52 -0.69
N LEU A 472 6.11 1.77 0.33
CA LEU A 472 6.43 2.07 1.72
C LEU A 472 7.95 1.96 2.00
N LEU A 473 8.59 0.91 1.50
CA LEU A 473 10.04 0.73 1.60
C LEU A 473 10.84 1.75 0.76
N GLU A 474 10.23 2.33 -0.27
CA GLU A 474 10.77 3.48 -1.02
C GLU A 474 10.63 4.81 -0.26
N GLY A 475 9.90 4.83 0.86
CA GLY A 475 9.66 6.02 1.67
C GLY A 475 8.49 6.88 1.18
N LYS A 476 7.61 6.35 0.33
CA LYS A 476 6.40 7.06 -0.13
C LYS A 476 5.33 7.03 0.95
N ILE A 477 4.52 8.09 0.97
CA ILE A 477 3.32 8.15 1.80
C ILE A 477 2.22 7.33 1.10
N LEU A 478 1.67 6.34 1.80
CA LEU A 478 0.56 5.53 1.31
C LEU A 478 -0.76 6.28 1.53
N PRO A 479 -1.51 6.69 0.47
CA PRO A 479 -2.74 7.47 0.61
C PRO A 479 -3.79 6.83 1.53
N GLY A 480 -4.00 5.52 1.43
CA GLY A 480 -4.97 4.78 2.24
C GLY A 480 -4.57 4.66 3.72
N VAL A 481 -3.28 4.76 4.04
CA VAL A 481 -2.79 4.83 5.44
C VAL A 481 -2.90 6.26 5.94
N ALA A 482 -2.54 7.24 5.12
CA ALA A 482 -2.64 8.66 5.45
C ALA A 482 -4.08 9.08 5.77
N ALA A 483 -5.07 8.50 5.08
CA ALA A 483 -6.49 8.72 5.31
C ALA A 483 -7.03 8.19 6.66
N LEU A 484 -6.28 7.32 7.36
CA LEU A 484 -6.67 6.82 8.67
C LEU A 484 -6.46 7.86 9.77
N SER A 485 -7.33 7.82 10.78
CA SER A 485 -7.24 8.67 11.97
C SER A 485 -5.97 8.36 12.76
N GLY A 486 -5.29 9.41 13.25
CA GLY A 486 -4.17 9.26 14.18
C GLY A 486 -4.67 8.90 15.59
N LEU A 487 -3.86 8.15 16.35
CA LEU A 487 -4.21 7.71 17.70
C LEU A 487 -4.49 8.89 18.66
N LEU A 488 -3.76 10.02 18.50
CA LEU A 488 -3.86 11.20 19.35
C LEU A 488 -5.16 12.02 19.17
N VAL A 489 -5.76 11.96 17.98
CA VAL A 489 -6.94 12.79 17.63
C VAL A 489 -8.17 12.37 18.43
N ILE A 490 -8.28 11.08 18.78
CA ILE A 490 -9.42 10.57 19.53
C ILE A 490 -9.29 10.83 21.03
N ILE A 491 -8.09 10.69 21.62
CA ILE A 491 -7.86 10.93 23.05
C ILE A 491 -8.29 12.36 23.44
N TYR A 492 -7.98 13.35 22.61
CA TYR A 492 -8.44 14.73 22.82
C TYR A 492 -9.96 14.89 22.66
N SER A 493 -10.59 14.24 21.68
CA SER A 493 -12.05 14.31 21.49
C SER A 493 -12.83 13.59 22.61
N MET A 494 -12.28 12.52 23.16
CA MET A 494 -12.86 11.79 24.29
C MET A 494 -12.70 12.59 25.58
N SER A 495 -11.55 13.26 25.77
CA SER A 495 -11.33 14.23 26.84
C SER A 495 -12.34 15.37 26.81
N GLU A 496 -12.62 15.96 25.64
CA GLU A 496 -13.64 17.02 25.54
C GLU A 496 -15.06 16.54 25.84
N LYS A 497 -15.43 15.32 25.42
CA LYS A 497 -16.74 14.74 25.78
C LYS A 497 -16.84 14.44 27.27
N GLN A 498 -15.78 13.94 27.90
CA GLN A 498 -15.70 13.72 29.35
C GLN A 498 -15.76 15.07 30.11
N LEU A 499 -15.04 16.10 29.66
CA LEU A 499 -15.09 17.46 30.21
C LEU A 499 -16.48 18.10 30.05
N ASN A 500 -17.18 17.89 28.95
CA ASN A 500 -18.54 18.40 28.75
C ASN A 500 -19.60 17.64 29.56
N ILE A 501 -19.41 16.35 29.83
CA ILE A 501 -20.29 15.57 30.73
C ILE A 501 -20.07 16.00 32.19
N VAL A 502 -18.82 16.29 32.59
CA VAL A 502 -18.50 16.81 33.92
C VAL A 502 -18.94 18.28 34.09
N GLY A 503 -18.82 19.10 33.03
CA GLY A 503 -19.27 20.50 33.02
C GLY A 503 -20.79 20.67 32.95
N GLY A 504 -21.49 19.74 32.30
CA GLY A 504 -22.96 19.71 32.21
C GLY A 504 -23.64 19.28 33.50
N LYS A 505 -23.02 18.39 34.30
CA LYS A 505 -23.55 18.00 35.62
C LYS A 505 -23.35 19.07 36.70
N ARG A 506 -22.27 19.85 36.65
CA ARG A 506 -22.06 20.96 37.62
C ARG A 506 -23.01 22.15 37.44
N LYS A 507 -23.57 22.36 36.24
CA LYS A 507 -24.46 23.51 35.97
C LYS A 507 -25.93 23.31 36.35
N ILE A 508 -26.34 22.12 36.75
CA ILE A 508 -27.75 21.83 37.09
C ILE A 508 -27.96 21.72 38.62
N GLU A 509 -26.91 21.48 39.40
CA GLU A 509 -27.01 21.37 40.87
C GLU A 509 -26.77 22.70 41.62
N GLU A 510 -26.22 23.74 40.98
CA GLU A 510 -25.94 25.04 41.62
C GLU A 510 -27.05 26.11 41.44
N ALA A 511 -28.18 25.79 40.80
CA ALA A 511 -29.25 26.77 40.50
C ALA A 511 -30.51 26.66 41.39
N GLN A 512 -30.50 25.88 42.48
CA GLN A 512 -31.69 25.70 43.35
C GLN A 512 -31.47 25.88 44.85
N GLN A 513 -30.32 26.42 45.30
CA GLN A 513 -30.12 26.79 46.71
C GLN A 513 -29.43 28.14 46.86
N SER A 514 -30.21 29.24 46.86
CA SER A 514 -30.07 30.33 47.83
C SER A 514 -31.01 31.48 47.43
N THR A 515 -32.02 31.66 48.28
CA THR A 515 -33.04 32.69 48.28
C THR A 515 -32.55 34.06 48.74
N SER A 516 -33.31 35.08 48.33
CA SER A 516 -33.78 36.22 49.14
C SER A 516 -32.99 37.54 49.22
N ALA A 517 -33.78 38.61 49.10
CA ALA A 517 -33.70 39.92 49.77
C ALA A 517 -32.99 41.10 49.07
N SER A 518 -33.86 41.91 48.44
CA SER A 518 -34.07 43.36 48.65
C SER A 518 -33.04 44.44 48.24
N THR A 519 -33.64 45.49 47.64
CA THR A 519 -33.42 46.95 47.73
C THR A 519 -32.86 47.69 46.51
N GLU A 520 -33.43 48.87 46.32
CA GLU A 520 -33.55 49.72 45.13
C GLU A 520 -32.35 50.65 44.85
N VAL A 521 -32.49 51.38 43.72
CA VAL A 521 -32.06 52.78 43.46
C VAL A 521 -30.95 53.00 42.42
N SER A 522 -31.42 53.15 41.18
CA SER A 522 -31.30 54.30 40.26
C SER A 522 -29.96 54.84 39.67
N HIS A 523 -30.10 55.16 38.38
CA HIS A 523 -29.57 56.29 37.59
C HIS A 523 -28.28 56.17 36.76
N LYS A 524 -28.51 56.26 35.42
CA LYS A 524 -27.90 57.16 34.41
C LYS A 524 -26.37 57.05 34.20
N ALA A 525 -25.81 57.12 32.99
CA ALA A 525 -26.29 57.41 31.65
C ALA A 525 -25.13 57.22 30.65
N LEU A 526 -25.48 57.34 29.36
CA LEU A 526 -24.63 57.72 28.21
C LEU A 526 -23.76 56.60 27.61
N SER A 527 -24.15 56.09 26.43
CA SER A 527 -23.85 56.68 25.10
C SER A 527 -22.53 56.09 24.58
N SER A 528 -22.35 55.67 23.33
CA SER A 528 -23.17 55.62 22.13
C SER A 528 -22.40 54.78 21.12
N LYS A 529 -23.12 54.04 20.28
CA LYS A 529 -23.04 54.01 18.81
C LYS A 529 -23.47 52.63 18.34
N GLY A 530 -24.59 52.64 17.61
CA GLY A 530 -25.19 51.46 17.01
C GLY A 530 -24.39 50.93 15.82
N LYS A 531 -24.95 50.09 14.94
CA LYS A 531 -26.35 49.81 14.65
C LYS A 531 -26.36 48.52 13.79
N ILE A 532 -27.38 47.67 14.02
CA ILE A 532 -28.26 47.05 12.98
C ILE A 532 -27.70 45.83 12.21
N LYS A 533 -28.46 44.77 11.86
CA LYS A 533 -29.86 44.34 12.11
C LYS A 533 -29.98 42.82 11.87
N ILE A 534 -31.01 42.29 12.51
CA ILE A 534 -31.61 40.96 12.55
C ILE A 534 -32.23 40.52 11.20
N LYS A 535 -32.34 39.20 10.97
CA LYS A 535 -33.56 38.59 10.39
C LYS A 535 -33.70 37.08 10.72
N LEU A 536 -34.44 36.80 11.79
CA LEU A 536 -35.18 35.55 12.01
C LEU A 536 -36.53 35.68 11.31
N LYS A 537 -36.93 34.67 10.52
CA LYS A 537 -38.27 34.58 9.94
C LYS A 537 -38.88 33.25 10.36
N ILE A 538 -39.87 33.33 11.25
CA ILE A 538 -40.79 32.25 11.62
C ILE A 538 -42.02 32.40 10.73
N HIS A 539 -42.48 31.31 10.11
CA HIS A 539 -43.84 31.20 9.60
C HIS A 539 -44.44 29.86 10.05
N LYS A 540 -45.58 29.96 10.73
CA LYS A 540 -46.64 28.96 10.87
C LYS A 540 -47.78 29.42 9.96
N THR A 541 -48.48 28.48 9.31
CA THR A 541 -49.95 28.41 9.16
C THR A 541 -50.36 27.14 8.39
N THR A 542 -51.06 26.24 9.09
CA THR A 542 -52.38 25.60 8.82
C THR A 542 -52.84 25.19 7.40
N GLU A 543 -53.23 23.90 7.31
CA GLU A 543 -54.48 23.28 6.78
C GLU A 543 -55.22 23.84 5.55
N SER A 544 -55.51 22.96 4.56
CA SER A 544 -56.88 22.47 4.24
C SER A 544 -56.96 21.68 2.90
N ASP A 545 -57.61 20.51 2.95
CA ASP A 545 -58.64 19.96 2.04
C ASP A 545 -58.37 19.39 0.62
N ASN A 546 -58.60 18.06 0.55
CA ASN A 546 -59.57 17.27 -0.27
C ASN A 546 -59.44 16.95 -1.77
N ALA A 547 -59.89 15.69 -2.03
CA ALA A 547 -60.61 15.13 -3.20
C ALA A 547 -59.77 14.67 -4.42
N SER A 548 -59.58 13.36 -4.65
CA SER A 548 -60.47 12.34 -5.29
C SER A 548 -60.30 12.28 -6.82
N GLU A 549 -59.84 11.15 -7.39
CA GLU A 549 -60.50 10.26 -8.39
C GLU A 549 -59.36 9.78 -9.34
N GLN A 550 -59.32 8.63 -10.00
CA GLN A 550 -60.15 7.43 -10.19
C GLN A 550 -59.24 6.37 -10.86
N GLN A 551 -59.65 5.11 -10.79
CA GLN A 551 -59.03 3.92 -11.37
C GLN A 551 -58.93 3.93 -12.91
N LYS A 552 -57.97 3.18 -13.47
CA LYS A 552 -58.28 2.21 -14.53
C LYS A 552 -57.22 1.10 -14.67
N GLU A 553 -57.77 -0.11 -14.63
CA GLU A 553 -57.21 -1.44 -14.79
C GLU A 553 -57.19 -1.80 -16.29
N GLU A 554 -56.19 -2.55 -16.78
CA GLU A 554 -56.38 -3.67 -17.71
C GLU A 554 -55.05 -4.40 -18.01
N THR A 555 -55.15 -5.72 -18.13
CA THR A 555 -54.09 -6.74 -18.23
C THR A 555 -54.06 -7.34 -19.67
N PRO A 556 -53.47 -8.53 -19.98
CA PRO A 556 -52.39 -8.67 -20.98
C PRO A 556 -52.78 -9.52 -22.21
N LYS A 557 -51.92 -9.58 -23.24
CA LYS A 557 -52.01 -10.61 -24.29
C LYS A 557 -50.63 -11.16 -24.72
N ALA A 558 -50.49 -12.48 -24.61
CA ALA A 558 -49.59 -13.36 -25.39
C ALA A 558 -50.29 -13.73 -26.73
N PRO A 559 -49.91 -14.75 -27.53
CA PRO A 559 -48.69 -15.58 -27.65
C PRO A 559 -48.24 -15.78 -29.14
N THR A 560 -47.16 -16.53 -29.42
CA THR A 560 -47.20 -17.61 -30.45
C THR A 560 -45.95 -18.53 -30.45
N LEU A 561 -46.23 -19.84 -30.60
CA LEU A 561 -45.34 -20.99 -30.81
C LEU A 561 -45.40 -21.41 -32.28
N LEU A 562 -44.33 -22.02 -32.82
CA LEU A 562 -44.37 -23.19 -33.73
C LEU A 562 -42.96 -23.80 -33.90
N LYS A 563 -42.91 -25.15 -33.93
CA LYS A 563 -41.76 -26.08 -33.97
C LYS A 563 -41.48 -26.56 -35.45
N PRO A 564 -40.87 -27.74 -35.70
CA PRO A 564 -39.45 -28.17 -35.68
C PRO A 564 -39.01 -28.81 -37.03
N LEU A 565 -37.79 -29.35 -37.16
CA LEU A 565 -37.49 -30.50 -38.06
C LEU A 565 -36.19 -31.23 -37.66
N LEU A 566 -36.22 -32.55 -37.91
CA LEU A 566 -35.35 -33.63 -37.40
C LEU A 566 -34.09 -33.92 -38.24
N ASN A 567 -33.09 -34.48 -37.53
CA ASN A 567 -32.17 -35.62 -37.79
C ASN A 567 -31.69 -36.00 -39.21
N VAL A 568 -30.42 -36.45 -39.29
CA VAL A 568 -29.96 -37.85 -39.53
C VAL A 568 -28.55 -37.83 -40.15
N PHE A 569 -27.58 -38.52 -39.54
CA PHE A 569 -26.58 -39.47 -40.11
C PHE A 569 -25.39 -39.69 -39.14
N ASP A 570 -25.38 -40.85 -38.48
CA ASP A 570 -24.19 -41.63 -38.04
C ASP A 570 -23.46 -42.16 -39.31
N ASP A 571 -22.25 -42.72 -39.36
CA ASP A 571 -21.35 -43.38 -38.40
C ASP A 571 -19.94 -43.55 -39.07
N ASP A 572 -18.99 -44.11 -38.31
CA ASP A 572 -17.78 -44.87 -38.72
C ASP A 572 -16.34 -44.24 -38.73
N SER A 573 -15.55 -44.78 -37.79
CA SER A 573 -14.22 -45.43 -37.95
C SER A 573 -12.95 -44.59 -38.20
N ASP A 574 -12.11 -44.45 -37.16
CA ASP A 574 -10.81 -45.17 -37.01
C ASP A 574 -9.85 -44.47 -36.03
N GLY A 575 -9.18 -45.27 -35.20
CA GLY A 575 -8.43 -44.84 -34.04
C GLY A 575 -7.06 -44.22 -34.29
N LYS A 576 -6.59 -43.48 -33.28
CA LYS A 576 -5.22 -43.47 -32.75
C LYS A 576 -5.19 -42.63 -31.48
N GLU A 577 -4.81 -43.25 -30.36
CA GLU A 577 -4.41 -42.57 -29.15
C GLU A 577 -3.27 -41.58 -29.46
N ALA A 578 -3.47 -40.33 -29.10
CA ALA A 578 -2.40 -39.38 -28.86
C ALA A 578 -2.70 -38.73 -27.51
N GLU A 579 -1.90 -39.07 -26.50
CA GLU A 579 -1.90 -38.38 -25.20
C GLU A 579 -1.80 -36.86 -25.44
N GLU A 580 -2.91 -36.16 -25.19
CA GLU A 580 -2.98 -34.73 -25.43
C GLU A 580 -2.36 -33.97 -24.27
N MET A 581 -1.22 -33.33 -24.55
CA MET A 581 -0.49 -32.43 -23.66
C MET A 581 -1.41 -31.36 -23.03
N PRO A 582 -1.31 -31.08 -21.71
CA PRO A 582 -2.15 -30.10 -21.03
C PRO A 582 -2.11 -28.70 -21.67
N ALA A 583 -3.28 -28.05 -21.77
CA ALA A 583 -3.48 -26.79 -22.49
C ALA A 583 -2.67 -25.58 -21.94
N GLU A 584 -2.09 -25.69 -20.74
CA GLU A 584 -1.18 -24.67 -20.18
C GLU A 584 0.15 -24.57 -20.94
N CYS A 585 0.57 -25.63 -21.67
CA CYS A 585 1.83 -25.63 -22.43
C CYS A 585 1.71 -25.17 -23.90
N ARG A 586 0.50 -24.98 -24.45
CA ARG A 586 0.32 -24.56 -25.87
C ARG A 586 0.38 -23.05 -26.11
N ARG A 587 0.47 -22.20 -25.07
CA ARG A 587 0.54 -20.74 -25.22
C ARG A 587 1.87 -20.15 -24.74
N ARG A 588 2.98 -20.57 -25.32
CA ARG A 588 4.22 -19.76 -25.38
C ARG A 588 5.23 -20.21 -26.45
N MET A 589 4.73 -20.68 -27.59
CA MET A 589 5.53 -20.86 -28.79
C MET A 589 4.89 -20.13 -29.96
N ARG A 590 5.39 -18.93 -30.22
CA ARG A 590 5.51 -18.33 -31.55
C ARG A 590 6.51 -17.18 -31.43
N ASN A 591 7.73 -17.42 -31.90
CA ASN A 591 8.40 -16.59 -32.91
C ASN A 591 9.88 -16.98 -33.01
N PHE A 592 10.18 -17.82 -34.01
CA PHE A 592 11.45 -17.74 -34.73
C PHE A 592 11.14 -17.78 -36.23
N GLY A 593 11.45 -16.66 -36.91
CA GLY A 593 11.63 -16.54 -38.35
C GLY A 593 10.41 -16.67 -39.26
N ARG A 594 9.86 -15.54 -39.71
CA ARG A 594 9.60 -15.20 -41.13
C ARG A 594 8.89 -13.83 -41.24
N ASP A 595 9.36 -13.03 -42.19
CA ASP A 595 8.90 -11.68 -42.52
C ASP A 595 7.40 -11.56 -42.82
N THR A 596 6.70 -10.59 -42.22
CA THR A 596 5.52 -9.84 -42.75
C THR A 596 4.97 -8.82 -41.71
N PRO A 597 4.24 -7.76 -42.13
CA PRO A 597 4.29 -6.41 -41.52
C PRO A 597 3.44 -6.22 -40.25
N THR A 598 3.92 -5.34 -39.39
CA THR A 598 3.46 -5.06 -38.01
C THR A 598 2.10 -4.37 -37.90
N SER A 599 1.19 -4.93 -37.09
CA SER A 599 0.05 -4.21 -36.48
C SER A 599 0.36 -3.90 -35.00
N SER A 600 0.32 -2.61 -34.65
CA SER A 600 0.75 -2.03 -33.37
C SER A 600 -0.19 -2.31 -32.19
N GLY A 601 0.37 -2.70 -31.03
CA GLY A 601 -0.31 -2.73 -29.72
C GLY A 601 0.05 -1.53 -28.81
N PRO A 602 -0.70 -1.28 -27.71
CA PRO A 602 -0.81 0.05 -27.09
C PRO A 602 0.20 0.33 -25.96
N ASN A 603 1.49 0.00 -26.13
CA ASN A 603 2.56 0.34 -25.16
C ASN A 603 3.85 0.83 -25.83
N SER A 604 3.77 1.88 -26.67
CA SER A 604 4.95 2.63 -27.11
C SER A 604 4.84 4.09 -26.69
N PHE A 605 5.45 4.44 -25.55
CA PHE A 605 5.84 5.83 -25.33
C PHE A 605 6.99 6.16 -26.31
N SER A 606 6.88 7.32 -26.96
CA SER A 606 7.82 7.88 -27.97
C SER A 606 7.66 7.44 -29.44
N LYS A 607 6.43 7.38 -29.97
CA LYS A 607 6.23 7.36 -31.44
C LYS A 607 5.33 8.52 -31.89
N GLY A 608 5.90 9.46 -32.63
CA GLY A 608 5.12 10.40 -33.45
C GLY A 608 4.52 9.69 -34.67
N LYS A 609 3.56 10.33 -35.34
CA LYS A 609 2.71 9.78 -36.42
C LYS A 609 3.47 9.25 -37.68
N HIS A 610 4.80 9.35 -37.73
CA HIS A 610 5.63 8.99 -38.89
C HIS A 610 6.76 7.99 -38.61
N GLY A 611 6.67 7.16 -37.57
CA GLY A 611 7.67 6.10 -37.32
C GLY A 611 9.10 6.63 -37.10
N PHE A 612 10.11 5.74 -37.10
CA PHE A 612 11.52 6.14 -36.91
C PHE A 612 11.98 7.02 -38.07
N VAL A 613 12.12 8.30 -37.80
CA VAL A 613 12.75 9.26 -38.69
C VAL A 613 14.13 9.56 -38.12
N ASP A 614 15.17 9.23 -38.86
CA ASP A 614 16.54 9.67 -38.57
C ASP A 614 16.58 11.20 -38.70
N ALA A 615 16.47 11.88 -37.55
CA ALA A 615 16.38 13.33 -37.46
C ALA A 615 17.60 14.03 -38.09
N ARG A 616 18.76 13.35 -38.11
CA ARG A 616 19.99 13.85 -38.73
C ARG A 616 19.88 13.84 -40.25
N LYS A 617 19.37 12.74 -40.82
CA LYS A 617 19.11 12.60 -42.26
C LYS A 617 18.02 13.54 -42.78
N VAL A 618 17.02 13.85 -41.96
CA VAL A 618 15.97 14.83 -42.33
C VAL A 618 16.49 16.26 -42.27
N ALA A 619 17.35 16.59 -41.31
CA ALA A 619 18.04 17.88 -41.28
C ALA A 619 18.98 18.05 -42.49
N GLU A 620 19.74 17.02 -42.87
CA GLU A 620 20.61 17.02 -44.06
C GLU A 620 19.81 17.21 -45.36
N ARG A 621 18.67 16.52 -45.53
CA ARG A 621 17.81 16.71 -46.71
C ARG A 621 17.17 18.09 -46.77
N ARG A 622 16.81 18.67 -45.62
CA ARG A 622 16.27 20.05 -45.57
C ARG A 622 17.34 21.08 -45.91
N LEU A 623 18.58 20.89 -45.44
CA LEU A 623 19.70 21.73 -45.85
C LEU A 623 19.95 21.62 -47.36
N GLN A 624 19.96 20.40 -47.92
CA GLN A 624 20.15 20.20 -49.36
C GLN A 624 19.03 20.80 -50.22
N MET A 625 17.77 20.80 -49.74
CA MET A 625 16.67 21.48 -50.43
C MET A 625 16.79 23.00 -50.37
N MET A 626 17.13 23.57 -49.21
CA MET A 626 17.38 25.02 -49.08
C MET A 626 18.58 25.48 -49.91
N THR A 627 19.57 24.62 -50.13
CA THR A 627 20.73 24.96 -50.98
C THR A 627 20.35 24.94 -52.47
N ARG A 628 19.35 24.15 -52.87
CA ARG A 628 18.85 24.12 -54.26
C ARG A 628 17.89 25.28 -54.58
N GLU A 629 17.10 25.73 -53.62
CA GLU A 629 16.23 26.92 -53.77
C GLU A 629 16.99 28.26 -53.78
N ILE A 630 18.30 28.25 -53.53
CA ILE A 630 19.17 29.44 -53.61
C ILE A 630 19.95 29.49 -54.94
N ASP A 631 20.03 28.36 -55.66
CA ASP A 631 20.73 28.24 -56.95
C ASP A 631 19.78 28.25 -58.18
N ASP A 632 18.45 28.13 -57.97
CA ASP A 632 17.38 28.42 -58.95
C ASP A 632 16.80 29.83 -58.72
#